data_AF-A0A371JKF5-F1
#
_entry.id   AF-A0A371JKF5-F1
#
_cell.length_a   1.000
_cell.length_b   1.000
_cell.length_c   1.000
_cell.angle_alpha   90.00
_cell.angle_beta   90.00
_cell.angle_gamma   90.00
#
_symmetry.space_group_name_H-M   'P 1'
#
loop_
_entity.id
_entity.type
_entity.pdbx_description
1 polymer ?
#
loop_
_entity_poly.entity_id
_entity_poly.type
_entity_poly.pdbx_seq_one_letter_code
_entity_poly.pdbx_strand_id
1 'polypeptide(L)'
;MKKMYKKFLPAALSVSMIFSMALNVSTYNVEAAATDPLQLEANSASANTGLTSKGMYTNLYNTEDSVFGDAIYAAANGSSSATGTKNSPLDLASAIQKAAEKDNAVILLKAGTYSLNSQLTIGTDNNGTSNAYKILKACKGAKVILDFSGESYNMSDTSVNNRGIQLNGNYWYIEGITIYGAADNGMMVSGSHNVIERCSFDSNRDTGLQISRYSSAVTNFADWPSYNYIINCTSKNNCDPATYENADGFASKLTCGDGNVFDGCISHNNSDDGWDLFAKTATGPIGVVTIRNCIAMRNGITEDGTTESSCDGNGFKLGGSGVGTPHVITNCLAIENLHNGFTDNNNPSAISVVNCTAFNNNTSGTKNNFSLYRCKDAYAANCISYTTNNTSDKFVNLSGDHLVFYNSSKWYKVTDLQVMNTGSSASRGTAISTGITAVDFTNATIPTVGTDFDTLWRNTDGTINTKGVAMISSSSNYATFSTDGGAIGARLSSNIASTELTINSSSSVSDASDTDTDTDNSNETTEEVVTGSNVQNFTESGLNSDFFTISGNLATNKGTVTYQDLTLTTALKLESSTSISFTTSSVSTLTLVFNADCNKNVKIDGTKLSINNGVLEMELSTGKHTISKADAVNLYYISVVN
;
A
#
# COMPACT_ATOMS: atom_id res chain seq x y z
N MET A 1 6.56 -44.73 -50.16
CA MET A 1 5.39 -44.34 -49.34
C MET A 1 5.65 -44.52 -47.83
N LYS A 2 6.68 -43.88 -47.28
CA LYS A 2 6.92 -43.70 -45.83
C LYS A 2 7.96 -42.58 -45.68
N LYS A 3 7.51 -41.32 -45.68
CA LYS A 3 8.24 -40.09 -45.29
C LYS A 3 7.48 -38.87 -45.84
N MET A 4 6.31 -38.55 -45.28
CA MET A 4 5.65 -37.24 -45.44
C MET A 4 4.42 -37.12 -44.53
N TYR A 5 4.56 -37.36 -43.23
CA TYR A 5 3.53 -37.04 -42.23
C TYR A 5 4.22 -36.83 -40.87
N LYS A 6 4.94 -35.71 -40.74
CA LYS A 6 5.48 -35.18 -39.48
C LYS A 6 6.06 -33.79 -39.73
N LYS A 7 5.19 -32.84 -40.06
CA LYS A 7 5.44 -31.39 -40.08
C LYS A 7 4.09 -30.77 -40.40
N PHE A 8 3.33 -30.40 -39.38
CA PHE A 8 2.16 -29.51 -39.35
C PHE A 8 1.30 -29.88 -38.12
N LEU A 9 1.90 -29.76 -36.93
CA LEU A 9 1.22 -29.61 -35.64
C LEU A 9 2.31 -29.29 -34.60
N PRO A 10 2.78 -28.03 -34.55
CA PRO A 10 2.50 -27.22 -33.36
C PRO A 10 2.40 -25.72 -33.72
N ALA A 11 1.18 -25.21 -33.87
CA ALA A 11 0.92 -23.77 -33.96
C ALA A 11 -0.47 -23.44 -33.40
N ALA A 12 -1.40 -24.40 -33.44
CA ALA A 12 -2.74 -24.24 -32.89
C ALA A 12 -2.85 -24.48 -31.37
N LEU A 13 -1.89 -25.18 -30.74
CA LEU A 13 -1.92 -25.43 -29.29
C LEU A 13 -1.32 -24.30 -28.45
N SER A 14 -0.46 -23.44 -29.01
CA SER A 14 0.16 -22.33 -28.28
C SER A 14 -0.77 -21.14 -28.15
N VAL A 15 -1.57 -20.80 -29.17
CA VAL A 15 -2.43 -19.62 -29.16
C VAL A 15 -3.59 -19.74 -28.15
N SER A 16 -4.13 -20.95 -27.95
CA SER A 16 -5.18 -21.19 -26.95
C SER A 16 -4.69 -21.11 -25.51
N MET A 17 -3.45 -21.51 -25.22
CA MET A 17 -2.82 -21.33 -23.90
C MET A 17 -2.46 -19.87 -23.64
N ILE A 18 -1.97 -19.18 -24.68
CA ILE A 18 -1.60 -17.75 -24.62
C ILE A 18 -2.84 -16.87 -24.34
N PHE A 19 -4.01 -17.18 -24.91
CA PHE A 19 -5.24 -16.44 -24.66
C PHE A 19 -5.83 -16.72 -23.26
N SER A 20 -5.79 -17.97 -22.79
CA SER A 20 -6.19 -18.30 -21.41
C SER A 20 -5.25 -17.72 -20.34
N MET A 21 -3.97 -17.47 -20.65
CA MET A 21 -3.02 -16.89 -19.70
C MET A 21 -3.17 -15.37 -19.53
N ALA A 22 -3.43 -14.61 -20.60
CA ALA A 22 -3.75 -13.18 -20.48
C ALA A 22 -5.05 -12.97 -19.67
N LEU A 23 -6.02 -13.88 -19.82
CA LEU A 23 -7.21 -13.96 -18.96
C LEU A 23 -6.85 -14.39 -17.53
N ASN A 24 -5.97 -15.38 -17.33
CA ASN A 24 -5.60 -15.84 -15.98
C ASN A 24 -4.83 -14.78 -15.16
N VAL A 25 -3.98 -13.96 -15.79
CA VAL A 25 -3.33 -12.83 -15.11
C VAL A 25 -4.36 -11.79 -14.67
N SER A 26 -5.44 -11.61 -15.46
CA SER A 26 -6.57 -10.77 -15.03
C SER A 26 -7.40 -11.42 -13.91
N THR A 27 -7.56 -12.74 -13.87
CA THR A 27 -8.32 -13.41 -12.82
C THR A 27 -7.55 -13.52 -11.50
N TYR A 28 -6.22 -13.71 -11.51
CA TYR A 28 -5.42 -13.68 -10.27
C TYR A 28 -5.37 -12.28 -9.64
N ASN A 29 -5.32 -11.21 -10.47
CA ASN A 29 -5.42 -9.84 -9.99
C ASN A 29 -6.80 -9.48 -9.42
N VAL A 30 -7.87 -10.17 -9.87
CA VAL A 30 -9.24 -9.95 -9.41
C VAL A 30 -9.58 -10.82 -8.19
N GLU A 31 -9.11 -12.07 -8.12
CA GLU A 31 -9.39 -12.96 -6.98
C GLU A 31 -8.61 -12.58 -5.72
N ALA A 32 -7.35 -12.11 -5.84
CA ALA A 32 -6.59 -11.59 -4.69
C ALA A 32 -7.21 -10.30 -4.11
N ALA A 33 -7.92 -9.51 -4.94
CA ALA A 33 -8.67 -8.33 -4.52
C ALA A 33 -10.09 -8.65 -4.03
N ALA A 34 -10.66 -9.81 -4.41
CA ALA A 34 -12.05 -10.18 -4.07
C ALA A 34 -12.20 -10.90 -2.72
N THR A 35 -11.09 -11.36 -2.11
CA THR A 35 -11.10 -12.02 -0.79
C THR A 35 -10.55 -11.13 0.33
N ASP A 36 -10.26 -9.86 0.06
CA ASP A 36 -9.85 -8.90 1.08
C ASP A 36 -11.07 -8.32 1.82
N PRO A 37 -11.14 -8.40 3.16
CA PRO A 37 -12.16 -7.68 3.94
C PRO A 37 -12.03 -6.15 3.87
N LEU A 38 -10.94 -5.61 3.33
CA LEU A 38 -10.73 -4.16 3.19
C LEU A 38 -11.32 -3.63 1.86
N GLN A 39 -12.15 -2.60 1.96
CA GLN A 39 -12.74 -1.94 0.79
C GLN A 39 -11.71 -0.98 0.16
N LEU A 40 -11.42 -1.18 -1.13
CA LEU A 40 -10.58 -0.30 -1.94
C LEU A 40 -11.48 0.71 -2.67
N GLU A 41 -11.45 1.98 -2.27
CA GLU A 41 -12.18 3.03 -2.98
C GLU A 41 -11.29 3.75 -4.01
N ALA A 42 -11.73 3.78 -5.26
CA ALA A 42 -11.00 4.43 -6.34
C ALA A 42 -11.24 5.94 -6.31
N ASN A 43 -10.25 6.73 -5.90
CA ASN A 43 -10.32 8.18 -6.06
C ASN A 43 -9.95 8.59 -7.51
N SER A 44 -10.72 9.50 -8.09
CA SER A 44 -10.63 9.88 -9.50
C SER A 44 -9.68 11.07 -9.72
N ALA A 45 -8.37 10.84 -9.55
CA ALA A 45 -7.36 11.80 -9.98
C ALA A 45 -6.79 11.43 -11.37
N SER A 46 -6.99 12.34 -12.33
CA SER A 46 -6.43 12.43 -13.69
C SER A 46 -5.64 11.21 -14.20
N ALA A 47 -6.28 10.42 -15.07
CA ALA A 47 -5.71 9.26 -15.73
C ALA A 47 -4.35 9.55 -16.39
N ASN A 48 -3.28 9.02 -15.80
CA ASN A 48 -2.11 8.65 -16.56
C ASN A 48 -2.54 7.50 -17.48
N THR A 49 -2.39 7.68 -18.79
CA THR A 49 -2.92 6.79 -19.84
C THR A 49 -2.59 5.31 -19.57
N GLY A 50 -3.62 4.50 -19.31
CA GLY A 50 -3.55 3.02 -19.37
C GLY A 50 -2.94 2.25 -18.19
N LEU A 51 -2.22 2.89 -17.25
CA LEU A 51 -1.56 2.17 -16.15
C LEU A 51 -2.59 1.61 -15.15
N THR A 52 -2.58 0.29 -14.95
CA THR A 52 -3.50 -0.40 -14.01
C THR A 52 -3.04 -0.29 -12.55
N SER A 53 -1.74 -0.18 -12.30
CA SER A 53 -1.18 -0.04 -10.95
C SER A 53 -1.48 1.34 -10.39
N LYS A 54 -2.09 1.39 -9.21
CA LYS A 54 -2.31 2.60 -8.42
C LYS A 54 -1.47 2.54 -7.16
N GLY A 55 -0.94 3.67 -6.72
CA GLY A 55 -0.35 3.80 -5.39
C GLY A 55 -1.40 3.60 -4.31
N MET A 56 -0.97 3.41 -3.07
CA MET A 56 -1.86 3.19 -1.93
C MET A 56 -1.51 4.14 -0.79
N TYR A 57 -2.51 4.57 -0.05
CA TYR A 57 -2.42 5.25 1.24
C TYR A 57 -3.66 4.86 2.06
N THR A 58 -3.68 5.10 3.37
CA THR A 58 -4.87 4.82 4.19
C THR A 58 -5.68 6.07 4.53
N ASN A 59 -6.95 5.88 4.91
CA ASN A 59 -7.79 6.93 5.49
C ASN A 59 -7.25 7.48 6.84
N LEU A 60 -6.29 6.79 7.47
CA LEU A 60 -5.64 7.24 8.70
C LEU A 60 -4.37 8.03 8.43
N TYR A 61 -3.81 7.95 7.22
CA TYR A 61 -2.65 8.72 6.83
C TYR A 61 -2.93 10.22 6.96
N ASN A 62 -2.02 10.93 7.64
CA ASN A 62 -2.12 12.38 7.86
C ASN A 62 -3.34 12.84 8.71
N THR A 63 -4.06 11.90 9.35
CA THR A 63 -5.17 12.21 10.26
C THR A 63 -4.68 12.95 11.51
N GLU A 64 -5.41 14.00 11.89
CA GLU A 64 -5.13 14.81 13.08
C GLU A 64 -5.21 13.99 14.37
N ASP A 65 -4.29 14.25 15.30
CA ASP A 65 -4.25 13.50 16.56
C ASP A 65 -5.51 13.70 17.41
N SER A 66 -6.23 14.81 17.24
CA SER A 66 -7.49 15.12 17.94
C SER A 66 -8.65 14.20 17.58
N VAL A 67 -8.56 13.45 16.47
CA VAL A 67 -9.55 12.43 16.11
C VAL A 67 -9.51 11.26 17.11
N PHE A 68 -8.41 11.08 17.84
CA PHE A 68 -8.21 9.99 18.78
C PHE A 68 -8.41 10.46 20.24
N GLY A 69 -9.65 10.80 20.60
CA GLY A 69 -9.98 11.36 21.93
C GLY A 69 -9.51 10.51 23.13
N ASP A 70 -9.60 9.18 23.02
CA ASP A 70 -9.22 8.23 24.08
C ASP A 70 -7.81 7.62 23.89
N ALA A 71 -6.93 8.35 23.19
CA ALA A 71 -5.57 7.90 22.90
C ALA A 71 -4.72 7.68 24.17
N ILE A 72 -3.91 6.63 24.13
CA ILE A 72 -2.82 6.37 25.06
C ILE A 72 -1.58 7.09 24.54
N TYR A 73 -1.16 8.15 25.22
CA TYR A 73 0.07 8.85 24.86
C TYR A 73 1.29 8.15 25.45
N ALA A 74 2.31 7.94 24.61
CA ALA A 74 3.62 7.49 25.05
C ALA A 74 4.72 8.49 24.65
N ALA A 75 5.77 8.59 25.45
CA ALA A 75 6.89 9.52 25.25
C ALA A 75 8.23 8.85 25.50
N ALA A 76 9.30 9.37 24.89
CA ALA A 76 10.66 8.88 25.09
C ALA A 76 11.10 8.92 26.57
N ASN A 77 10.62 9.92 27.32
CA ASN A 77 10.81 10.08 28.76
C ASN A 77 9.57 9.71 29.58
N GLY A 78 8.65 8.93 28.99
CA GLY A 78 7.46 8.42 29.66
C GLY A 78 7.81 7.46 30.80
N SER A 79 6.86 7.21 31.68
CA SER A 79 7.04 6.34 32.84
C SER A 79 5.95 5.28 32.91
N SER A 80 6.28 4.09 33.38
CA SER A 80 5.33 2.99 33.55
C SER A 80 4.23 3.26 34.58
N SER A 81 4.46 4.22 35.49
CA SER A 81 3.47 4.66 36.48
C SER A 81 2.61 5.84 36.02
N ALA A 82 2.85 6.36 34.80
CA ALA A 82 2.08 7.46 34.25
C ALA A 82 0.65 7.03 33.86
N THR A 83 -0.24 7.99 33.65
CA THR A 83 -1.65 7.68 33.36
C THR A 83 -1.91 7.38 31.87
N GLY A 84 -0.96 7.71 30.98
CA GLY A 84 -1.10 7.58 29.52
C GLY A 84 -1.84 8.74 28.88
N THR A 85 -1.98 9.88 29.57
CA THR A 85 -2.57 11.11 29.04
C THR A 85 -1.51 11.96 28.33
N LYS A 86 -1.92 12.95 27.54
CA LYS A 86 -1.01 13.86 26.82
C LYS A 86 0.02 14.55 27.74
N ASN A 87 -0.38 14.84 28.98
CA ASN A 87 0.42 15.52 30.01
C ASN A 87 1.14 14.55 30.97
N SER A 88 0.76 13.27 30.99
CA SER A 88 1.38 12.21 31.79
C SER A 88 1.52 10.95 30.92
N PRO A 89 2.42 10.98 29.92
CA PRO A 89 2.57 9.90 28.95
C PRO A 89 3.26 8.68 29.55
N LEU A 90 2.85 7.50 29.12
CA LEU A 90 3.48 6.22 29.46
C LEU A 90 4.82 6.06 28.73
N ASP A 91 5.68 5.16 29.21
CA ASP A 91 6.67 4.56 28.33
C ASP A 91 5.98 3.64 27.30
N LEU A 92 6.67 3.36 26.19
CA LEU A 92 6.07 2.62 25.07
C LEU A 92 5.66 1.18 25.46
N ALA A 93 6.50 0.48 26.23
CA ALA A 93 6.20 -0.89 26.63
C ALA A 93 4.91 -0.96 27.48
N SER A 94 4.73 -0.01 28.38
CA SER A 94 3.53 0.12 29.22
C SER A 94 2.31 0.55 28.41
N ALA A 95 2.48 1.40 27.39
CA ALA A 95 1.39 1.76 26.48
C ALA A 95 0.90 0.56 25.65
N ILE A 96 1.81 -0.29 25.17
CA ILE A 96 1.46 -1.54 24.45
C ILE A 96 0.72 -2.51 25.37
N GLN A 97 1.15 -2.66 26.63
CA GLN A 97 0.45 -3.48 27.62
C GLN A 97 -0.96 -2.95 27.88
N LYS A 98 -1.10 -1.64 28.09
CA LYS A 98 -2.42 -1.00 28.28
C LYS A 98 -3.33 -1.13 27.06
N ALA A 99 -2.77 -1.12 25.85
CA ALA A 99 -3.53 -1.40 24.63
C ALA A 99 -4.02 -2.85 24.55
N ALA A 100 -3.29 -3.82 25.13
CA ALA A 100 -3.71 -5.22 25.16
C ALA A 100 -4.99 -5.45 25.99
N GLU A 101 -5.26 -4.58 26.96
CA GLU A 101 -6.44 -4.64 27.84
C GLU A 101 -7.72 -4.12 27.17
N LYS A 102 -7.64 -3.61 25.94
CA LYS A 102 -8.77 -3.02 25.21
C LYS A 102 -9.05 -3.77 23.90
N ASP A 103 -10.31 -3.81 23.48
CA ASP A 103 -10.71 -4.36 22.17
C ASP A 103 -10.25 -3.45 21.01
N ASN A 104 -10.20 -2.14 21.26
CA ASN A 104 -9.65 -1.11 20.38
C ASN A 104 -8.68 -0.23 21.17
N ALA A 105 -7.61 0.24 20.54
CA ALA A 105 -6.65 1.10 21.22
C ALA A 105 -5.93 1.97 20.21
N VAL A 106 -5.66 3.21 20.61
CA VAL A 106 -4.80 4.12 19.87
C VAL A 106 -3.65 4.51 20.76
N ILE A 107 -2.42 4.25 20.33
CA ILE A 107 -1.20 4.71 20.95
C ILE A 107 -0.62 5.84 20.09
N LEU A 108 -0.50 7.04 20.68
CA LEU A 108 0.12 8.20 20.05
C LEU A 108 1.51 8.44 20.62
N LEU A 109 2.52 8.37 19.76
CA LEU A 109 3.92 8.55 20.12
C LEU A 109 4.34 10.01 19.96
N LYS A 110 4.72 10.66 21.07
CA LYS A 110 5.30 12.01 21.03
C LYS A 110 6.67 11.98 20.35
N ALA A 111 7.06 13.11 19.75
CA ALA A 111 8.38 13.25 19.13
C ALA A 111 9.51 12.90 20.11
N GLY A 112 10.52 12.18 19.63
CA GLY A 112 11.68 11.79 20.43
C GLY A 112 12.34 10.50 19.98
N THR A 113 13.50 10.24 20.56
CA THR A 113 14.22 8.96 20.45
C THR A 113 13.95 8.14 21.70
N TYR A 114 13.31 7.00 21.53
CA TYR A 114 12.98 6.04 22.58
C TYR A 114 14.13 5.04 22.63
N SER A 115 14.99 5.15 23.64
CA SER A 115 16.12 4.23 23.83
C SER A 115 15.63 2.91 24.42
N LEU A 116 15.76 1.84 23.64
CA LEU A 116 15.30 0.49 23.94
C LEU A 116 16.50 -0.47 23.93
N ASN A 117 16.47 -1.45 24.83
CA ASN A 117 17.51 -2.47 24.96
C ASN A 117 16.97 -3.90 24.92
N SER A 118 15.71 -4.04 24.50
CA SER A 118 15.00 -5.31 24.39
C SER A 118 13.87 -5.23 23.37
N GLN A 119 13.55 -6.38 22.78
CA GLN A 119 12.45 -6.56 21.85
C GLN A 119 11.12 -6.06 22.41
N LEU A 120 10.39 -5.27 21.63
CA LEU A 120 8.98 -4.97 21.87
C LEU A 120 8.12 -6.04 21.23
N THR A 121 7.28 -6.71 22.02
CA THR A 121 6.39 -7.77 21.51
C THR A 121 4.93 -7.35 21.59
N ILE A 122 4.25 -7.39 20.46
CA ILE A 122 2.79 -7.34 20.36
C ILE A 122 2.32 -8.79 20.22
N GLY A 123 1.79 -9.35 21.31
CA GLY A 123 1.47 -10.78 21.44
C GLY A 123 0.32 -11.27 20.55
N THR A 124 0.19 -12.60 20.42
CA THR A 124 -0.90 -13.26 19.66
C THR A 124 -2.29 -13.06 20.28
N ASP A 125 -2.33 -12.63 21.54
CA ASP A 125 -3.52 -12.25 22.30
C ASP A 125 -3.84 -10.76 22.19
N ASN A 126 -2.93 -9.96 21.64
CA ASN A 126 -3.09 -8.53 21.47
C ASN A 126 -3.48 -8.18 20.03
N ASN A 127 -4.75 -8.42 19.69
CA ASN A 127 -5.28 -8.22 18.33
C ASN A 127 -6.28 -7.06 18.30
N GLY A 128 -6.35 -6.37 17.16
CA GLY A 128 -7.58 -5.68 16.76
C GLY A 128 -8.55 -6.64 16.08
N THR A 129 -9.52 -6.07 15.36
CA THR A 129 -10.43 -6.81 14.47
C THR A 129 -10.56 -6.07 13.14
N SER A 130 -11.15 -6.71 12.12
CA SER A 130 -11.44 -6.07 10.83
C SER A 130 -12.29 -4.80 10.94
N ASN A 131 -13.06 -4.64 12.02
CA ASN A 131 -13.92 -3.48 12.28
C ASN A 131 -13.30 -2.49 13.28
N ALA A 132 -12.17 -2.84 13.89
CA ALA A 132 -11.54 -2.05 14.95
C ALA A 132 -10.05 -2.41 15.05
N TYR A 133 -9.24 -1.78 14.21
CA TYR A 133 -7.78 -1.90 14.28
C TYR A 133 -7.26 -1.29 15.59
N LYS A 134 -6.18 -1.89 16.11
CA LYS A 134 -5.34 -1.21 17.10
C LYS A 134 -4.31 -0.34 16.38
N ILE A 135 -4.09 0.86 16.87
CA ILE A 135 -3.26 1.87 16.23
C ILE A 135 -2.02 2.16 17.08
N LEU A 136 -0.86 2.17 16.46
CA LEU A 136 0.40 2.68 17.01
C LEU A 136 0.99 3.68 16.01
N LYS A 137 0.79 4.99 16.23
CA LYS A 137 1.27 6.02 15.30
C LYS A 137 2.11 7.07 15.97
N ALA A 138 3.05 7.63 15.22
CA ALA A 138 3.63 8.93 15.57
C ALA A 138 2.53 10.00 15.63
N CYS A 139 2.60 10.89 16.61
CA CYS A 139 1.84 12.13 16.59
C CYS A 139 2.07 12.86 15.25
N LYS A 140 1.06 13.56 14.74
CA LYS A 140 1.17 14.24 13.44
C LYS A 140 2.36 15.19 13.41
N GLY A 141 3.25 15.02 12.42
CA GLY A 141 4.48 15.81 12.26
C GLY A 141 5.59 15.49 13.27
N ALA A 142 5.40 14.53 14.18
CA ALA A 142 6.42 14.11 15.12
C ALA A 142 7.46 13.22 14.44
N LYS A 143 8.74 13.47 14.75
CA LYS A 143 9.83 12.54 14.44
C LYS A 143 9.97 11.56 15.60
N VAL A 144 9.63 10.30 15.37
CA VAL A 144 9.71 9.22 16.35
C VAL A 144 10.75 8.19 15.90
N ILE A 145 11.74 7.96 16.75
CA ILE A 145 12.75 6.92 16.55
C ILE A 145 12.66 5.94 17.72
N LEU A 146 12.43 4.67 17.43
CA LEU A 146 12.61 3.57 18.35
C LEU A 146 14.03 3.04 18.14
N ASP A 147 14.92 3.40 19.06
CA ASP A 147 16.35 3.11 18.96
C ASP A 147 16.68 1.89 19.82
N PHE A 148 16.83 0.75 19.15
CA PHE A 148 17.16 -0.55 19.74
C PHE A 148 18.67 -0.82 19.79
N SER A 149 19.52 0.19 19.54
CA SER A 149 20.98 0.01 19.59
C SER A 149 21.51 -0.46 20.96
N GLY A 150 20.70 -0.31 22.02
CA GLY A 150 20.98 -0.87 23.35
C GLY A 150 20.84 -2.39 23.45
N GLU A 151 20.28 -3.06 22.44
CA GLU A 151 20.18 -4.52 22.42
C GLU A 151 21.56 -5.19 22.26
N SER A 152 21.75 -6.28 23.00
CA SER A 152 22.97 -7.09 22.89
C SER A 152 22.99 -7.83 21.55
N TYR A 153 24.17 -7.89 20.93
CA TYR A 153 24.39 -8.64 19.69
C TYR A 153 25.38 -9.77 19.91
N ASN A 154 24.92 -10.99 19.70
CA ASN A 154 25.71 -12.21 19.73
C ASN A 154 26.13 -12.59 18.32
N MET A 155 27.41 -12.32 18.01
CA MET A 155 28.01 -12.66 16.71
C MET A 155 28.09 -14.17 16.46
N SER A 156 28.23 -14.98 17.51
CA SER A 156 28.47 -16.42 17.40
C SER A 156 27.19 -17.24 17.27
N ASP A 157 26.07 -16.69 17.73
CA ASP A 157 24.75 -17.31 17.67
C ASP A 157 23.71 -16.21 17.48
N THR A 158 23.40 -15.91 16.23
CA THR A 158 22.42 -14.87 15.89
C THR A 158 21.01 -15.26 16.26
N SER A 159 20.71 -16.55 16.50
CA SER A 159 19.35 -17.01 16.84
C SER A 159 18.85 -16.54 18.21
N VAL A 160 19.75 -16.01 19.06
CA VAL A 160 19.41 -15.42 20.36
C VAL A 160 19.39 -13.89 20.35
N ASN A 161 19.64 -13.26 19.20
CA ASN A 161 19.53 -11.81 19.09
C ASN A 161 18.07 -11.38 19.13
N ASN A 162 17.83 -10.24 19.76
CA ASN A 162 16.49 -9.66 19.84
C ASN A 162 16.16 -8.96 18.53
N ARG A 163 14.91 -9.09 18.09
CA ARG A 163 14.33 -8.21 17.07
C ARG A 163 13.93 -6.90 17.71
N GLY A 164 13.79 -5.84 16.93
CA GLY A 164 13.24 -4.58 17.45
C GLY A 164 11.77 -4.75 17.84
N ILE A 165 10.91 -5.02 16.86
CA ILE A 165 9.48 -5.28 17.07
C ILE A 165 9.11 -6.69 16.61
N GLN A 166 8.48 -7.46 17.48
CA GLN A 166 7.82 -8.72 17.16
C GLN A 166 6.30 -8.50 17.14
N LEU A 167 5.71 -8.40 15.95
CA LEU A 167 4.27 -8.22 15.75
C LEU A 167 3.58 -9.56 15.49
N ASN A 168 3.16 -10.24 16.56
CA ASN A 168 2.40 -11.49 16.48
C ASN A 168 0.89 -11.25 16.37
N GLY A 169 0.42 -10.10 16.83
CA GLY A 169 -0.99 -9.70 16.77
C GLY A 169 -1.47 -9.41 15.35
N ASN A 170 -2.79 -9.50 15.18
CA ASN A 170 -3.52 -9.22 13.95
C ASN A 170 -4.20 -7.84 14.02
N TYR A 171 -4.53 -7.28 12.86
CA TYR A 171 -5.30 -6.03 12.73
C TYR A 171 -4.68 -4.84 13.50
N TRP A 172 -3.36 -4.68 13.39
CA TRP A 172 -2.63 -3.49 13.82
C TRP A 172 -2.38 -2.55 12.66
N TYR A 173 -2.54 -1.26 12.90
CA TYR A 173 -2.10 -0.17 12.03
C TYR A 173 -0.93 0.54 12.72
N ILE A 174 0.25 0.52 12.09
CA ILE A 174 1.49 1.12 12.62
C ILE A 174 2.00 2.17 11.63
N GLU A 175 2.13 3.42 12.09
CA GLU A 175 2.41 4.55 11.19
C GLU A 175 3.53 5.48 11.66
N GLY A 176 4.42 5.87 10.74
CA GLY A 176 5.26 7.06 10.89
C GLY A 176 6.43 6.91 11.86
N ILE A 177 6.89 5.67 12.09
CA ILE A 177 7.91 5.35 13.08
C ILE A 177 9.20 4.93 12.39
N THR A 178 10.34 5.44 12.88
CA THR A 178 11.66 4.90 12.52
C THR A 178 12.04 3.81 13.51
N ILE A 179 12.31 2.60 13.03
CA ILE A 179 12.86 1.47 13.78
C ILE A 179 14.35 1.38 13.45
N TYR A 180 15.18 1.59 14.47
CA TYR A 180 16.61 1.77 14.30
C TYR A 180 17.44 0.82 15.18
N GLY A 181 18.50 0.24 14.62
CA GLY A 181 19.57 -0.36 15.41
C GLY A 181 19.26 -1.68 16.12
N ALA A 182 18.19 -2.39 15.75
CA ALA A 182 17.85 -3.69 16.35
C ALA A 182 19.01 -4.70 16.24
N ALA A 183 19.11 -5.62 17.19
CA ALA A 183 20.13 -6.69 17.17
C ALA A 183 19.86 -7.77 16.11
N ASP A 184 18.63 -7.85 15.62
CA ASP A 184 18.17 -8.73 14.56
C ASP A 184 17.24 -7.88 13.65
N ASN A 185 16.14 -8.44 13.15
CA ASN A 185 15.21 -7.71 12.29
C ASN A 185 14.69 -6.44 12.99
N GLY A 186 14.53 -5.36 12.22
CA GLY A 186 13.87 -4.16 12.73
C GLY A 186 12.45 -4.48 13.17
N MET A 187 11.66 -5.10 12.27
CA MET A 187 10.34 -5.62 12.58
C MET A 187 10.11 -7.00 11.98
N MET A 188 9.66 -7.94 12.80
CA MET A 188 9.12 -9.22 12.37
C MET A 188 7.59 -9.20 12.45
N VAL A 189 6.93 -9.22 11.29
CA VAL A 189 5.48 -9.32 11.17
C VAL A 189 5.08 -10.78 11.07
N SER A 190 4.45 -11.28 12.13
CA SER A 190 4.05 -12.67 12.27
C SER A 190 2.54 -12.87 12.43
N GLY A 191 1.77 -11.80 12.62
CA GLY A 191 0.33 -11.80 12.49
C GLY A 191 -0.16 -11.47 11.07
N SER A 192 -1.47 -11.42 10.91
CA SER A 192 -2.18 -11.19 9.66
C SER A 192 -3.03 -9.91 9.69
N HIS A 193 -3.38 -9.40 8.52
CA HIS A 193 -4.22 -8.21 8.35
C HIS A 193 -3.65 -6.94 8.99
N ASN A 194 -2.33 -6.86 9.20
CA ASN A 194 -1.69 -5.67 9.71
C ASN A 194 -1.37 -4.69 8.58
N VAL A 195 -1.30 -3.41 8.92
CA VAL A 195 -0.93 -2.33 8.00
C VAL A 195 0.23 -1.55 8.61
N ILE A 196 1.33 -1.47 7.89
CA ILE A 196 2.53 -0.74 8.28
C ILE A 196 2.72 0.38 7.26
N GLU A 197 2.52 1.62 7.66
CA GLU A 197 2.46 2.77 6.75
C GLU A 197 3.51 3.84 7.10
N ARG A 198 4.25 4.35 6.12
CA ARG A 198 5.21 5.46 6.31
C ARG A 198 6.25 5.22 7.43
N CYS A 199 6.57 3.97 7.72
CA CYS A 199 7.64 3.59 8.64
C CYS A 199 9.01 3.55 7.94
N SER A 200 10.07 3.75 8.71
CA SER A 200 11.45 3.60 8.25
C SER A 200 12.16 2.51 9.04
N PHE A 201 12.89 1.62 8.38
CA PHE A 201 13.70 0.57 9.00
C PHE A 201 15.17 0.85 8.66
N ASP A 202 15.93 1.34 9.63
CA ASP A 202 17.27 1.88 9.39
C ASP A 202 18.33 1.22 10.27
N SER A 203 19.42 0.77 9.66
CA SER A 203 20.62 0.32 10.38
C SER A 203 20.36 -0.82 11.38
N ASN A 204 19.38 -1.69 11.12
CA ASN A 204 19.15 -2.89 11.91
C ASN A 204 20.18 -3.96 11.57
N ARG A 205 20.51 -4.83 12.53
CA ARG A 205 21.56 -5.85 12.40
C ARG A 205 21.06 -7.16 11.79
N ASP A 206 19.92 -7.11 11.12
CA ASP A 206 19.34 -8.08 10.17
C ASP A 206 18.30 -7.32 9.33
N THR A 207 17.46 -8.01 8.55
CA THR A 207 16.46 -7.43 7.64
C THR A 207 15.61 -6.34 8.29
N GLY A 208 15.40 -5.23 7.60
CA GLY A 208 14.62 -4.10 8.11
C GLY A 208 13.20 -4.50 8.55
N LEU A 209 12.42 -5.08 7.63
CA LEU A 209 11.13 -5.71 7.96
C LEU A 209 10.99 -7.06 7.28
N GLN A 210 10.65 -8.09 8.06
CA GLN A 210 10.39 -9.45 7.56
C GLN A 210 8.98 -9.91 7.93
N ILE A 211 8.27 -10.51 6.98
CA ILE A 211 7.01 -11.23 7.20
C ILE A 211 7.30 -12.73 7.28
N SER A 212 7.07 -13.34 8.43
CA SER A 212 7.28 -14.78 8.67
C SER A 212 6.61 -15.22 9.97
N ARG A 213 6.23 -16.51 10.08
CA ARG A 213 5.69 -17.09 11.32
C ARG A 213 6.57 -16.78 12.54
N TYR A 214 5.93 -16.60 13.69
CA TYR A 214 6.63 -16.24 14.94
C TYR A 214 7.39 -17.41 15.57
N SER A 215 7.01 -18.65 15.27
CA SER A 215 7.59 -19.85 15.89
C SER A 215 7.68 -21.01 14.91
N SER A 216 8.74 -21.81 15.03
CA SER A 216 8.93 -23.04 14.26
C SER A 216 7.84 -24.09 14.50
N ALA A 217 7.11 -23.98 15.62
CA ALA A 217 5.95 -24.81 15.95
C ALA A 217 4.71 -24.51 15.07
N VAL A 218 4.65 -23.34 14.41
CA VAL A 218 3.55 -22.98 13.50
C VAL A 218 3.83 -23.59 12.13
N THR A 219 3.41 -24.83 11.92
CA THR A 219 3.73 -25.59 10.70
C THR A 219 2.65 -25.55 9.62
N ASN A 220 1.40 -25.20 9.96
CA ASN A 220 0.33 -25.13 8.99
C ASN A 220 0.42 -23.82 8.20
N PHE A 221 0.35 -23.93 6.88
CA PHE A 221 0.38 -22.78 5.96
C PHE A 221 -0.74 -21.76 6.25
N ALA A 222 -1.94 -22.22 6.63
CA ALA A 222 -3.08 -21.36 6.94
C ALA A 222 -2.86 -20.47 8.18
N ASP A 223 -1.92 -20.83 9.05
CA ASP A 223 -1.59 -20.09 10.26
C ASP A 223 -0.38 -19.15 10.03
N TRP A 224 0.15 -19.06 8.80
CA TRP A 224 1.25 -18.16 8.46
C TRP A 224 0.73 -16.73 8.22
N PRO A 225 1.56 -15.70 8.53
CA PRO A 225 1.16 -14.30 8.39
C PRO A 225 0.75 -13.99 6.95
N SER A 226 -0.44 -13.42 6.80
CA SER A 226 -1.13 -13.23 5.53
C SER A 226 -1.86 -11.89 5.50
N TYR A 227 -2.14 -11.39 4.30
CA TYR A 227 -2.92 -10.15 4.09
C TYR A 227 -2.36 -8.92 4.83
N ASN A 228 -1.04 -8.84 4.99
CA ASN A 228 -0.41 -7.64 5.55
C ASN A 228 -0.07 -6.64 4.44
N TYR A 229 -0.29 -5.36 4.72
CA TYR A 229 0.00 -4.25 3.81
C TYR A 229 1.16 -3.42 4.34
N ILE A 230 2.25 -3.37 3.57
CA ILE A 230 3.41 -2.51 3.84
C ILE A 230 3.36 -1.36 2.84
N ILE A 231 2.99 -0.17 3.30
CA ILE A 231 2.60 0.96 2.47
C ILE A 231 3.59 2.12 2.67
N ASN A 232 4.15 2.63 1.58
CA ASN A 232 4.98 3.83 1.57
C ASN A 232 6.12 3.84 2.62
N CYS A 233 6.65 2.66 2.96
CA CYS A 233 7.74 2.50 3.91
C CYS A 233 9.10 2.63 3.24
N THR A 234 10.13 2.93 4.04
CA THR A 234 11.52 3.00 3.58
C THR A 234 12.38 2.05 4.41
N SER A 235 13.31 1.33 3.78
CA SER A 235 14.22 0.42 4.48
C SER A 235 15.64 0.57 3.96
N LYS A 236 16.60 0.85 4.86
CA LYS A 236 17.97 1.17 4.46
C LYS A 236 19.03 0.80 5.48
N ASN A 237 20.27 0.66 5.01
CA ASN A 237 21.46 0.41 5.83
C ASN A 237 21.36 -0.80 6.75
N ASN A 238 20.37 -1.68 6.57
CA ASN A 238 20.28 -2.89 7.34
C ASN A 238 21.42 -3.81 6.93
N CYS A 239 22.13 -4.34 7.91
CA CYS A 239 23.37 -5.07 7.68
C CYS A 239 23.60 -6.07 8.81
N ASP A 240 23.65 -7.37 8.51
CA ASP A 240 23.92 -8.41 9.49
C ASP A 240 25.43 -8.69 9.61
N PRO A 241 26.12 -8.22 10.67
CA PRO A 241 27.58 -8.30 10.73
C PRO A 241 28.13 -9.73 10.83
N ALA A 242 27.26 -10.72 11.09
CA ALA A 242 27.63 -12.13 11.20
C ALA A 242 27.92 -12.76 9.83
N THR A 243 27.14 -12.45 8.79
CA THR A 243 27.34 -13.06 7.46
C THR A 243 27.23 -12.10 6.29
N TYR A 244 26.63 -10.91 6.46
CA TYR A 244 26.35 -9.93 5.41
C TYR A 244 25.47 -10.48 4.26
N GLU A 245 24.77 -11.59 4.51
CA GLU A 245 24.00 -12.37 3.52
C GLU A 245 22.51 -12.44 3.90
N ASN A 246 22.09 -11.83 5.02
CA ASN A 246 20.71 -11.98 5.51
C ASN A 246 19.94 -10.67 5.60
N ALA A 247 20.63 -9.54 5.75
CA ALA A 247 19.97 -8.26 5.99
C ALA A 247 19.48 -7.62 4.70
N ASP A 248 18.22 -7.93 4.38
CA ASP A 248 17.47 -7.30 3.32
C ASP A 248 16.86 -5.97 3.78
N GLY A 249 16.38 -5.17 2.83
CA GLY A 249 15.48 -4.08 3.18
C GLY A 249 14.11 -4.60 3.64
N PHE A 250 13.47 -5.39 2.79
CA PHE A 250 12.18 -6.02 3.05
C PHE A 250 12.21 -7.50 2.72
N ALA A 251 11.51 -8.31 3.51
CA ALA A 251 11.36 -9.72 3.21
C ALA A 251 9.94 -10.22 3.48
N SER A 252 9.47 -11.12 2.63
CA SER A 252 8.30 -11.96 2.87
C SER A 252 8.67 -13.36 2.45
N LYS A 253 9.39 -14.04 3.36
CA LYS A 253 10.18 -15.24 3.06
C LYS A 253 9.90 -16.37 4.04
N LEU A 254 10.43 -17.55 3.73
CA LEU A 254 10.39 -18.78 4.52
C LEU A 254 9.00 -19.36 4.78
N THR A 255 8.17 -18.66 5.55
CA THR A 255 6.90 -19.12 6.09
C THR A 255 5.93 -17.95 6.28
N CYS A 256 5.46 -17.41 5.18
CA CYS A 256 4.40 -16.40 5.09
C CYS A 256 3.26 -16.91 4.20
N GLY A 257 2.02 -16.59 4.57
CA GLY A 257 0.82 -16.94 3.84
C GLY A 257 0.56 -15.99 2.65
N ASP A 258 -0.61 -16.14 2.04
CA ASP A 258 -1.01 -15.35 0.87
C ASP A 258 -1.36 -13.90 1.19
N GLY A 259 -1.45 -13.07 0.15
CA GLY A 259 -2.05 -11.74 0.22
C GLY A 259 -1.17 -10.66 0.84
N ASN A 260 0.10 -10.94 1.13
CA ASN A 260 1.02 -9.91 1.59
C ASN A 260 1.38 -8.94 0.44
N VAL A 261 1.27 -7.64 0.69
CA VAL A 261 1.45 -6.57 -0.31
C VAL A 261 2.47 -5.55 0.17
N PHE A 262 3.40 -5.20 -0.71
CA PHE A 262 4.28 -4.04 -0.58
C PHE A 262 3.89 -3.02 -1.66
N ASP A 263 3.51 -1.82 -1.25
CA ASP A 263 3.10 -0.74 -2.16
C ASP A 263 3.87 0.55 -1.84
N GLY A 264 4.51 1.13 -2.84
CA GLY A 264 5.17 2.42 -2.68
C GLY A 264 6.40 2.36 -1.78
N CYS A 265 6.98 1.19 -1.55
CA CYS A 265 8.12 1.06 -0.63
C CYS A 265 9.46 1.39 -1.33
N ILE A 266 10.40 1.96 -0.57
CA ILE A 266 11.78 2.25 -1.03
C ILE A 266 12.74 1.41 -0.21
N SER A 267 13.53 0.57 -0.87
CA SER A 267 14.59 -0.22 -0.23
C SER A 267 15.93 0.19 -0.81
N HIS A 268 16.86 0.68 0.03
CA HIS A 268 18.16 1.07 -0.48
C HIS A 268 19.33 0.85 0.47
N ASN A 269 20.50 0.54 -0.10
CA ASN A 269 21.74 0.41 0.66
C ASN A 269 21.66 -0.60 1.82
N ASN A 270 20.93 -1.70 1.66
CA ASN A 270 21.00 -2.84 2.59
C ASN A 270 22.19 -3.74 2.19
N SER A 271 22.74 -4.50 3.13
CA SER A 271 23.93 -5.32 2.84
C SER A 271 23.61 -6.48 1.92
N ASP A 272 22.43 -7.10 1.99
CA ASP A 272 22.03 -8.19 1.09
C ASP A 272 21.14 -7.69 -0.05
N ASP A 273 19.81 -7.90 0.01
CA ASP A 273 18.91 -7.48 -1.06
C ASP A 273 17.97 -6.33 -0.71
N GLY A 274 17.37 -5.75 -1.75
CA GLY A 274 16.26 -4.83 -1.57
C GLY A 274 15.00 -5.54 -1.08
N TRP A 275 14.63 -6.64 -1.76
CA TRP A 275 13.56 -7.56 -1.40
C TRP A 275 14.01 -9.01 -1.48
N ASP A 276 13.68 -9.81 -0.47
CA ASP A 276 13.86 -11.26 -0.48
C ASP A 276 12.54 -12.03 -0.24
N LEU A 277 12.17 -12.87 -1.22
CA LEU A 277 11.03 -13.78 -1.19
C LEU A 277 11.45 -15.25 -1.08
N PHE A 278 12.62 -15.52 -0.50
CA PHE A 278 13.22 -16.85 -0.41
C PHE A 278 12.27 -17.90 0.20
N ALA A 279 11.96 -18.94 -0.57
CA ALA A 279 11.34 -20.16 -0.08
C ALA A 279 12.40 -21.27 0.05
N LYS A 280 12.25 -22.16 1.02
CA LYS A 280 13.16 -23.28 1.25
C LYS A 280 12.45 -24.61 1.23
N THR A 281 13.14 -25.64 0.73
CA THR A 281 12.59 -26.99 0.57
C THR A 281 12.01 -27.57 1.86
N ALA A 282 12.60 -27.24 3.01
CA ALA A 282 12.17 -27.73 4.31
C ALA A 282 10.77 -27.24 4.75
N THR A 283 10.34 -26.07 4.28
CA THR A 283 9.04 -25.48 4.62
C THR A 283 8.08 -25.46 3.43
N GLY A 284 8.59 -25.60 2.20
CA GLY A 284 7.78 -25.60 0.99
C GLY A 284 7.48 -24.19 0.47
N PRO A 285 6.54 -24.07 -0.49
CA PRO A 285 6.14 -22.79 -1.06
C PRO A 285 5.58 -21.84 0.00
N ILE A 286 5.81 -20.55 -0.19
CA ILE A 286 5.16 -19.46 0.54
C ILE A 286 3.94 -18.95 -0.23
N GLY A 287 3.11 -18.13 0.42
CA GLY A 287 2.00 -17.49 -0.26
C GLY A 287 2.44 -16.46 -1.29
N VAL A 288 1.55 -16.15 -2.23
CA VAL A 288 1.80 -15.16 -3.28
C VAL A 288 1.98 -13.79 -2.65
N VAL A 289 3.04 -13.10 -3.09
CA VAL A 289 3.40 -11.76 -2.63
C VAL A 289 3.26 -10.81 -3.82
N THR A 290 2.65 -9.66 -3.56
CA THR A 290 2.54 -8.58 -4.53
C THR A 290 3.49 -7.45 -4.13
N ILE A 291 4.39 -7.07 -5.03
CA ILE A 291 5.27 -5.91 -4.86
C ILE A 291 4.92 -4.94 -5.98
N ARG A 292 4.46 -3.74 -5.63
CA ARG A 292 4.07 -2.75 -6.63
C ARG A 292 4.45 -1.32 -6.29
N ASN A 293 4.70 -0.52 -7.31
CA ASN A 293 5.10 0.88 -7.18
C ASN A 293 6.36 1.08 -6.29
N CYS A 294 7.27 0.10 -6.23
CA CYS A 294 8.42 0.10 -5.32
C CYS A 294 9.74 0.45 -6.00
N ILE A 295 10.71 0.90 -5.20
CA ILE A 295 12.10 1.16 -5.64
C ILE A 295 13.07 0.28 -4.85
N ALA A 296 13.94 -0.46 -5.54
CA ALA A 296 15.11 -1.14 -4.96
C ALA A 296 16.40 -0.52 -5.49
N MET A 297 17.22 0.08 -4.63
CA MET A 297 18.37 0.86 -5.06
C MET A 297 19.65 0.58 -4.28
N ARG A 298 20.77 0.32 -4.96
CA ARG A 298 22.10 0.20 -4.33
C ARG A 298 22.19 -0.82 -3.19
N ASN A 299 21.36 -1.86 -3.20
CA ASN A 299 21.51 -2.96 -2.25
C ASN A 299 22.76 -3.80 -2.60
N GLY A 300 23.33 -4.45 -1.60
CA GLY A 300 24.65 -5.07 -1.64
C GLY A 300 25.76 -4.20 -1.06
N ILE A 301 25.49 -2.91 -0.81
CA ILE A 301 26.46 -1.93 -0.28
C ILE A 301 25.72 -0.91 0.59
N THR A 302 26.08 -0.80 1.87
CA THR A 302 25.53 0.21 2.79
C THR A 302 25.98 1.63 2.43
N GLU A 303 25.32 2.65 2.98
CA GLU A 303 25.67 4.05 2.69
C GLU A 303 27.10 4.43 3.13
N ASP A 304 27.65 3.73 4.14
CA ASP A 304 29.04 3.88 4.58
C ASP A 304 30.06 3.08 3.74
N GLY A 305 29.58 2.32 2.75
CA GLY A 305 30.40 1.53 1.83
C GLY A 305 30.68 0.11 2.27
N THR A 306 30.10 -0.38 3.37
CA THR A 306 30.24 -1.77 3.80
C THR A 306 29.62 -2.71 2.76
N THR A 307 30.42 -3.68 2.32
CA THR A 307 30.05 -4.72 1.35
C THR A 307 31.01 -5.90 1.50
N GLU A 308 30.50 -7.12 1.34
CA GLU A 308 31.27 -8.35 1.43
C GLU A 308 30.97 -9.26 0.25
N SER A 309 31.84 -10.26 0.02
CA SER A 309 31.66 -11.21 -1.09
C SER A 309 30.43 -12.12 -0.96
N SER A 310 29.89 -12.24 0.25
CA SER A 310 28.65 -12.96 0.55
C SER A 310 27.40 -12.18 0.19
N CYS A 311 27.49 -10.85 0.06
CA CYS A 311 26.35 -10.00 -0.29
C CYS A 311 25.79 -10.39 -1.67
N ASP A 312 24.53 -10.79 -1.69
CA ASP A 312 23.83 -11.20 -2.89
C ASP A 312 23.38 -10.00 -3.71
N GLY A 313 23.08 -8.85 -3.09
CA GLY A 313 23.09 -7.54 -3.73
C GLY A 313 22.02 -7.33 -4.80
N ASN A 314 20.88 -8.01 -4.72
CA ASN A 314 19.80 -7.93 -5.70
C ASN A 314 18.81 -6.81 -5.34
N GLY A 315 18.17 -6.22 -6.35
CA GLY A 315 17.04 -5.32 -6.13
C GLY A 315 15.82 -6.10 -5.65
N PHE A 316 15.33 -7.02 -6.48
CA PHE A 316 14.18 -7.89 -6.19
C PHE A 316 14.56 -9.36 -6.37
N LYS A 317 14.76 -10.10 -5.26
CA LYS A 317 15.00 -11.55 -5.19
C LYS A 317 13.67 -12.28 -5.04
N LEU A 318 13.17 -12.85 -6.14
CA LEU A 318 11.78 -13.32 -6.27
C LEU A 318 11.60 -14.82 -5.98
N GLY A 319 12.40 -15.39 -5.09
CA GLY A 319 12.25 -16.76 -4.62
C GLY A 319 13.56 -17.41 -4.17
N GLY A 320 13.59 -18.74 -4.16
CA GLY A 320 14.75 -19.48 -3.64
C GLY A 320 14.63 -20.99 -3.79
N SER A 321 15.76 -21.69 -3.66
CA SER A 321 15.85 -23.14 -3.45
C SER A 321 15.16 -24.07 -4.46
N GLY A 322 14.69 -23.59 -5.61
CA GLY A 322 13.89 -24.42 -6.52
C GLY A 322 12.44 -24.60 -6.05
N VAL A 323 12.02 -23.82 -5.06
CA VAL A 323 10.68 -23.86 -4.47
C VAL A 323 9.92 -22.66 -4.99
N GLY A 324 8.83 -22.92 -5.72
CA GLY A 324 8.20 -21.89 -6.54
C GLY A 324 6.87 -21.40 -6.01
N THR A 325 6.72 -20.08 -6.05
CA THR A 325 5.47 -19.34 -5.80
C THR A 325 5.31 -18.27 -6.89
N PRO A 326 4.13 -18.12 -7.53
CA PRO A 326 3.94 -17.19 -8.65
C PRO A 326 3.75 -15.74 -8.17
N HIS A 327 4.82 -15.11 -7.67
CA HIS A 327 4.80 -13.72 -7.19
C HIS A 327 4.49 -12.70 -8.30
N VAL A 328 3.94 -11.54 -7.90
CA VAL A 328 3.49 -10.48 -8.81
C VAL A 328 4.26 -9.18 -8.54
N ILE A 329 4.98 -8.69 -9.54
CA ILE A 329 5.83 -7.50 -9.45
C ILE A 329 5.37 -6.52 -10.52
N THR A 330 4.88 -5.35 -10.10
CA THR A 330 4.29 -4.37 -11.03
C THR A 330 4.76 -2.94 -10.77
N ASN A 331 5.12 -2.21 -11.82
CA ASN A 331 5.47 -0.79 -11.71
C ASN A 331 6.68 -0.52 -10.78
N CYS A 332 7.69 -1.40 -10.81
CA CYS A 332 8.84 -1.34 -9.92
C CYS A 332 10.12 -0.87 -10.62
N LEU A 333 10.99 -0.20 -9.88
CA LEU A 333 12.23 0.39 -10.37
C LEU A 333 13.43 -0.17 -9.58
N ALA A 334 14.38 -0.81 -10.27
CA ALA A 334 15.62 -1.29 -9.69
C ALA A 334 16.81 -0.45 -10.19
N ILE A 335 17.58 0.16 -9.29
CA ILE A 335 18.64 1.12 -9.62
C ILE A 335 19.97 0.73 -8.97
N GLU A 336 21.04 0.59 -9.76
CA GLU A 336 22.42 0.52 -9.21
C GLU A 336 22.65 -0.55 -8.12
N ASN A 337 21.83 -1.61 -8.07
CA ASN A 337 22.07 -2.72 -7.14
C ASN A 337 23.37 -3.45 -7.52
N LEU A 338 24.09 -3.96 -6.52
CA LEU A 338 25.40 -4.62 -6.70
C LEU A 338 25.35 -5.71 -7.77
N HIS A 339 24.28 -6.49 -7.75
CA HIS A 339 24.03 -7.62 -8.63
C HIS A 339 22.76 -7.42 -9.45
N ASN A 340 21.72 -8.24 -9.25
CA ASN A 340 20.60 -8.22 -10.18
C ASN A 340 19.64 -7.05 -9.91
N GLY A 341 19.00 -6.50 -10.93
CA GLY A 341 17.84 -5.65 -10.72
C GLY A 341 16.64 -6.49 -10.27
N PHE A 342 16.28 -7.47 -11.11
CA PHE A 342 15.23 -8.45 -10.85
C PHE A 342 15.77 -9.85 -11.11
N THR A 343 15.56 -10.77 -10.17
CA THR A 343 15.99 -12.17 -10.32
C THR A 343 14.90 -13.12 -9.87
N ASP A 344 14.63 -14.15 -10.65
CA ASP A 344 13.72 -15.23 -10.22
C ASP A 344 14.29 -16.04 -9.05
N ASN A 345 15.60 -15.91 -8.79
CA ASN A 345 16.36 -16.64 -7.79
C ASN A 345 16.00 -18.13 -7.66
N ASN A 346 15.91 -18.83 -8.80
CA ASN A 346 15.57 -20.24 -8.85
C ASN A 346 14.13 -20.58 -8.40
N ASN A 347 13.21 -19.61 -8.44
CA ASN A 347 11.78 -19.86 -8.40
C ASN A 347 11.33 -20.47 -9.74
N PRO A 348 10.85 -21.74 -9.77
CA PRO A 348 10.40 -22.37 -11.02
C PRO A 348 8.98 -21.99 -11.46
N SER A 349 8.24 -21.18 -10.70
CA SER A 349 6.84 -20.84 -10.97
C SER A 349 6.66 -19.69 -11.96
N ALA A 350 5.41 -19.49 -12.39
CA ALA A 350 5.00 -18.44 -13.31
C ALA A 350 4.93 -17.06 -12.63
N ILE A 351 6.10 -16.49 -12.32
CA ILE A 351 6.20 -15.11 -11.80
C ILE A 351 5.75 -14.08 -12.85
N SER A 352 5.20 -12.96 -12.40
CA SER A 352 4.78 -11.84 -13.25
C SER A 352 5.62 -10.60 -12.97
N VAL A 353 6.24 -10.03 -14.01
CA VAL A 353 7.08 -8.82 -13.92
C VAL A 353 6.61 -7.82 -14.98
N VAL A 354 5.84 -6.80 -14.57
CA VAL A 354 5.15 -5.90 -15.50
C VAL A 354 5.44 -4.43 -15.20
N ASN A 355 5.65 -3.61 -16.22
CA ASN A 355 5.96 -2.17 -16.08
C ASN A 355 7.21 -1.93 -15.21
N CYS A 356 8.28 -2.71 -15.40
CA CYS A 356 9.47 -2.60 -14.57
C CYS A 356 10.65 -1.95 -15.31
N THR A 357 11.39 -1.09 -14.61
CA THR A 357 12.62 -0.46 -15.11
C THR A 357 13.81 -1.02 -14.32
N ALA A 358 14.81 -1.55 -15.03
CA ALA A 358 16.11 -1.92 -14.44
C ALA A 358 17.19 -0.95 -14.97
N PHE A 359 17.72 -0.11 -14.08
CA PHE A 359 18.59 1.02 -14.40
C PHE A 359 19.98 0.83 -13.77
N ASN A 360 20.98 0.53 -14.59
CA ASN A 360 22.39 0.43 -14.17
C ASN A 360 22.64 -0.50 -12.96
N ASN A 361 21.88 -1.58 -12.80
CA ASN A 361 22.24 -2.62 -11.83
C ASN A 361 23.50 -3.35 -12.32
N ASN A 362 23.89 -4.42 -11.65
CA ASN A 362 25.10 -5.17 -11.94
C ASN A 362 26.37 -4.31 -11.75
N THR A 363 26.43 -3.51 -10.69
CA THR A 363 27.59 -2.64 -10.47
C THR A 363 28.88 -3.44 -10.20
N SER A 364 28.79 -4.71 -9.78
CA SER A 364 29.93 -5.63 -9.71
C SER A 364 30.41 -6.17 -11.07
N GLY A 365 29.59 -6.09 -12.12
CA GLY A 365 29.91 -6.51 -13.47
C GLY A 365 29.71 -8.00 -13.78
N THR A 366 29.14 -8.80 -12.88
CA THR A 366 29.02 -10.27 -13.02
C THR A 366 27.59 -10.83 -13.19
N LYS A 367 26.57 -9.99 -13.09
CA LYS A 367 25.13 -10.32 -13.03
C LYS A 367 24.31 -9.52 -14.07
N ASN A 368 22.99 -9.44 -13.92
CA ASN A 368 22.09 -8.94 -14.95
C ASN A 368 21.13 -7.86 -14.44
N ASN A 369 20.63 -6.97 -15.29
CA ASN A 369 19.49 -6.13 -14.93
C ASN A 369 18.26 -7.02 -14.69
N PHE A 370 17.93 -7.89 -15.66
CA PHE A 370 16.91 -8.93 -15.52
C PHE A 370 17.53 -10.32 -15.60
N SER A 371 17.24 -11.15 -14.60
CA SER A 371 17.72 -12.53 -14.49
C SER A 371 16.53 -13.50 -14.31
N LEU A 372 15.71 -13.64 -15.36
CA LEU A 372 14.49 -14.45 -15.39
C LEU A 372 14.67 -15.62 -16.37
N TYR A 373 15.23 -16.73 -15.87
CA TYR A 373 15.60 -17.88 -16.72
C TYR A 373 15.43 -19.26 -16.11
N ARG A 374 15.13 -19.32 -14.82
CA ARG A 374 14.84 -20.54 -14.04
C ARG A 374 13.34 -20.68 -13.80
N CYS A 375 12.59 -19.56 -13.81
CA CYS A 375 11.13 -19.57 -13.86
C CYS A 375 10.60 -20.25 -15.12
N LYS A 376 9.39 -20.81 -15.02
CA LYS A 376 8.68 -21.42 -16.14
C LYS A 376 7.32 -20.76 -16.30
N ASP A 377 6.91 -20.56 -17.54
CA ASP A 377 5.62 -19.97 -17.89
C ASP A 377 5.40 -18.58 -17.25
N ALA A 378 6.49 -17.92 -16.85
CA ALA A 378 6.47 -16.56 -16.33
C ALA A 378 5.98 -15.57 -17.39
N TYR A 379 5.58 -14.38 -16.95
CA TYR A 379 5.15 -13.30 -17.81
C TYR A 379 5.99 -12.05 -17.51
N ALA A 380 6.62 -11.50 -18.55
CA ALA A 380 7.32 -10.23 -18.48
C ALA A 380 6.74 -9.27 -19.51
N ALA A 381 6.27 -8.10 -19.08
CA ALA A 381 5.72 -7.12 -20.00
C ALA A 381 6.05 -5.68 -19.67
N ASN A 382 6.16 -4.83 -20.70
CA ASN A 382 6.45 -3.41 -20.55
C ASN A 382 7.73 -3.16 -19.73
N CYS A 383 8.75 -4.01 -19.89
CA CYS A 383 9.98 -3.95 -19.10
C CYS A 383 11.14 -3.39 -19.91
N ILE A 384 11.90 -2.49 -19.28
CA ILE A 384 13.01 -1.78 -19.90
C ILE A 384 14.29 -1.89 -19.09
N SER A 385 15.39 -2.20 -19.79
CA SER A 385 16.75 -2.25 -19.26
C SER A 385 17.53 -1.03 -19.73
N TYR A 386 18.30 -0.43 -18.83
CA TYR A 386 19.32 0.57 -19.12
C TYR A 386 20.63 0.19 -18.46
N THR A 387 21.75 0.26 -19.19
CA THR A 387 23.07 -0.12 -18.69
C THR A 387 24.16 0.75 -19.29
N THR A 388 25.14 1.14 -18.47
CA THR A 388 26.42 1.73 -18.88
C THR A 388 27.62 0.81 -18.59
N ASN A 389 27.41 -0.28 -17.88
CA ASN A 389 28.41 -1.20 -17.33
C ASN A 389 28.39 -2.61 -17.97
N ASN A 390 27.71 -2.77 -19.11
CA ASN A 390 27.42 -4.05 -19.77
C ASN A 390 26.63 -5.02 -18.88
N THR A 391 25.43 -5.38 -19.33
CA THR A 391 24.60 -6.42 -18.71
C THR A 391 24.31 -7.55 -19.71
N SER A 392 23.62 -8.61 -19.33
CA SER A 392 23.20 -9.65 -20.28
C SER A 392 21.87 -10.26 -19.86
N ASP A 393 20.82 -9.45 -19.98
CA ASP A 393 19.47 -9.76 -19.55
C ASP A 393 19.00 -11.13 -20.03
N LYS A 394 18.36 -11.86 -19.12
CA LYS A 394 17.83 -13.19 -19.35
C LYS A 394 16.31 -13.15 -19.26
N PHE A 395 15.69 -13.58 -20.34
CA PHE A 395 14.27 -13.88 -20.45
C PHE A 395 14.14 -15.24 -21.14
N VAL A 396 13.99 -16.31 -20.36
CA VAL A 396 14.05 -17.69 -20.85
C VAL A 396 12.86 -18.50 -20.35
N ASN A 397 12.20 -19.23 -21.27
CA ASN A 397 11.05 -20.10 -20.99
C ASN A 397 9.86 -19.34 -20.38
N LEU A 398 9.64 -18.11 -20.85
CA LEU A 398 8.59 -17.22 -20.38
C LEU A 398 7.88 -16.56 -21.56
N SER A 399 6.75 -15.92 -21.31
CA SER A 399 6.04 -15.07 -22.28
C SER A 399 6.48 -13.61 -22.10
N GLY A 400 6.90 -12.98 -23.19
CA GLY A 400 7.36 -11.59 -23.20
C GLY A 400 6.50 -10.72 -24.10
N ASP A 401 6.20 -9.50 -23.67
CA ASP A 401 5.40 -8.52 -24.43
C ASP A 401 5.95 -7.11 -24.19
N HIS A 402 6.20 -6.31 -25.23
CA HIS A 402 6.76 -4.96 -25.08
C HIS A 402 8.01 -4.90 -24.17
N LEU A 403 9.11 -5.49 -24.62
CA LEU A 403 10.38 -5.54 -23.88
C LEU A 403 11.47 -4.78 -24.62
N VAL A 404 12.33 -4.08 -23.88
CA VAL A 404 13.59 -3.54 -24.42
C VAL A 404 14.74 -3.90 -23.48
N PHE A 405 15.70 -4.68 -23.97
CA PHE A 405 16.72 -5.27 -23.13
C PHE A 405 18.05 -5.45 -23.84
N TYR A 406 19.12 -5.58 -23.05
CA TYR A 406 20.48 -5.77 -23.55
C TYR A 406 20.94 -7.20 -23.27
N ASN A 407 21.30 -7.94 -24.32
CA ASN A 407 21.72 -9.34 -24.21
C ASN A 407 22.89 -9.60 -25.15
N SER A 408 23.96 -10.21 -24.64
CA SER A 408 25.13 -10.63 -25.44
C SER A 408 25.61 -9.56 -26.43
N SER A 409 25.89 -8.35 -25.92
CA SER A 409 26.47 -7.23 -26.67
C SER A 409 25.55 -6.52 -27.67
N LYS A 410 24.25 -6.80 -27.64
CA LYS A 410 23.27 -6.17 -28.52
C LYS A 410 22.01 -5.81 -27.76
N TRP A 411 21.33 -4.79 -28.27
CA TRP A 411 20.00 -4.42 -27.83
C TRP A 411 18.95 -5.19 -28.63
N TYR A 412 17.89 -5.59 -27.94
CA TYR A 412 16.73 -6.25 -28.52
C TYR A 412 15.46 -5.55 -28.10
N LYS A 413 14.46 -5.62 -28.98
CA LYS A 413 13.09 -5.22 -28.69
C LYS A 413 12.10 -6.35 -29.00
N VAL A 414 11.05 -6.41 -28.22
CA VAL A 414 9.88 -7.27 -28.40
C VAL A 414 8.68 -6.35 -28.47
N THR A 415 7.91 -6.41 -29.55
CA THR A 415 6.77 -5.51 -29.80
C THR A 415 5.42 -6.15 -29.52
N ASP A 416 5.37 -7.48 -29.51
CA ASP A 416 4.14 -8.25 -29.38
C ASP A 416 4.41 -9.46 -28.51
N LEU A 417 3.34 -9.96 -27.89
CA LEU A 417 3.37 -11.17 -27.09
C LEU A 417 3.99 -12.35 -27.84
N GLN A 418 5.10 -12.87 -27.31
CA GLN A 418 5.77 -14.05 -27.83
C GLN A 418 6.39 -14.90 -26.73
N VAL A 419 6.70 -16.15 -27.06
CA VAL A 419 7.56 -16.98 -26.21
C VAL A 419 8.98 -16.44 -26.28
N MET A 420 9.60 -16.25 -25.12
CA MET A 420 10.95 -15.73 -24.97
C MET A 420 11.95 -16.82 -24.63
N ASN A 421 13.07 -16.80 -25.35
CA ASN A 421 14.28 -17.48 -24.95
C ASN A 421 15.49 -16.69 -25.47
N THR A 422 16.13 -15.93 -24.58
CA THR A 422 17.33 -15.14 -24.90
C THR A 422 18.53 -15.98 -25.36
N GLY A 423 18.55 -17.28 -25.05
CA GLY A 423 19.54 -18.22 -25.59
C GLY A 423 19.32 -18.60 -27.06
N SER A 424 18.14 -18.36 -27.62
CA SER A 424 17.75 -18.74 -28.99
C SER A 424 17.63 -17.52 -29.89
N SER A 425 18.21 -17.54 -31.10
CA SER A 425 18.06 -16.44 -32.07
C SER A 425 16.63 -16.29 -32.58
N ALA A 426 15.83 -17.35 -32.54
CA ALA A 426 14.46 -17.35 -33.06
C ALA A 426 13.45 -16.65 -32.14
N SER A 427 13.76 -16.50 -30.85
CA SER A 427 12.79 -16.11 -29.80
C SER A 427 13.39 -15.13 -28.79
N ARG A 428 14.45 -14.40 -29.16
CA ARG A 428 15.08 -13.35 -28.33
C ARG A 428 14.65 -11.93 -28.72
N GLY A 429 13.66 -11.78 -29.59
CA GLY A 429 13.25 -10.46 -30.11
C GLY A 429 14.12 -9.94 -31.26
N THR A 430 13.76 -8.75 -31.74
CA THR A 430 14.40 -8.07 -32.88
C THR A 430 15.59 -7.26 -32.42
N ALA A 431 16.76 -7.49 -33.01
CA ALA A 431 17.95 -6.69 -32.72
C ALA A 431 17.78 -5.24 -33.20
N ILE A 432 18.23 -4.28 -32.40
CA ILE A 432 18.25 -2.85 -32.74
C ILE A 432 19.67 -2.30 -32.62
N SER A 433 20.01 -1.36 -33.52
CA SER A 433 21.36 -0.78 -33.61
C SER A 433 21.66 0.21 -32.49
N THR A 434 20.63 0.87 -31.97
CA THR A 434 20.70 1.81 -30.86
C THR A 434 19.59 1.39 -29.89
N GLY A 435 19.98 1.00 -28.68
CA GLY A 435 19.03 0.71 -27.61
C GLY A 435 18.74 1.94 -26.76
N ILE A 436 18.38 1.69 -25.50
CA ILE A 436 18.09 2.75 -24.53
C ILE A 436 19.36 3.51 -24.19
N THR A 437 19.26 4.83 -24.16
CA THR A 437 20.33 5.74 -23.77
C THR A 437 19.86 6.73 -22.70
N ALA A 438 20.79 7.49 -22.12
CA ALA A 438 20.45 8.50 -21.12
C ALA A 438 19.42 9.55 -21.63
N VAL A 439 19.39 9.84 -22.94
CA VAL A 439 18.46 10.83 -23.51
C VAL A 439 17.01 10.35 -23.60
N ASP A 440 16.78 9.04 -23.42
CA ASP A 440 15.43 8.47 -23.37
C ASP A 440 14.73 8.74 -22.03
N PHE A 441 15.48 9.15 -21.00
CA PHE A 441 14.96 9.43 -19.67
C PHE A 441 14.77 10.93 -19.45
N THR A 442 13.77 11.29 -18.65
CA THR A 442 13.56 12.66 -18.18
C THR A 442 14.77 13.12 -17.37
N ASN A 443 15.29 12.25 -16.51
CA ASN A 443 16.56 12.43 -15.82
C ASN A 443 17.26 11.07 -15.64
N ALA A 444 18.48 10.95 -16.18
CA ALA A 444 19.30 9.74 -16.05
C ALA A 444 20.33 9.83 -14.91
N THR A 445 20.40 10.95 -14.21
CA THR A 445 21.30 11.15 -13.07
C THR A 445 20.61 10.71 -11.78
N ILE A 446 21.17 9.69 -11.14
CA ILE A 446 20.69 9.19 -9.85
C ILE A 446 21.25 10.07 -8.73
N PRO A 447 20.43 10.51 -7.74
CA PRO A 447 20.93 11.27 -6.59
C PRO A 447 22.00 10.48 -5.82
N THR A 448 22.94 11.18 -5.18
CA THR A 448 24.10 10.57 -4.51
C THR A 448 23.72 9.75 -3.28
N VAL A 449 24.61 8.85 -2.84
CA VAL A 449 24.51 8.15 -1.55
C VAL A 449 24.38 9.15 -0.39
N GLY A 450 23.58 8.83 0.63
CA GLY A 450 23.26 9.73 1.75
C GLY A 450 22.11 10.70 1.48
N THR A 451 21.46 10.62 0.31
CA THR A 451 20.23 11.37 0.03
C THR A 451 19.08 10.82 0.88
N ASP A 452 18.29 11.69 1.49
CA ASP A 452 17.02 11.30 2.10
C ASP A 452 15.96 11.05 1.02
N PHE A 453 15.94 9.82 0.49
CA PHE A 453 15.01 9.40 -0.54
C PHE A 453 13.56 9.31 -0.04
N ASP A 454 13.35 9.07 1.26
CA ASP A 454 12.01 9.08 1.83
C ASP A 454 11.40 10.48 1.76
N THR A 455 12.15 11.53 2.05
CA THR A 455 11.63 12.90 1.87
C THR A 455 11.61 13.31 0.39
N LEU A 456 12.65 12.99 -0.38
CA LEU A 456 12.82 13.50 -1.74
C LEU A 456 11.81 12.92 -2.74
N TRP A 457 11.46 11.64 -2.61
CA TRP A 457 10.71 10.88 -3.61
C TRP A 457 9.29 10.55 -3.21
N ARG A 458 8.68 11.33 -2.33
CA ARG A 458 7.27 11.19 -1.96
C ARG A 458 6.41 12.29 -2.59
N ASN A 459 5.20 11.92 -2.97
CA ASN A 459 4.08 12.85 -3.12
C ASN A 459 3.48 13.16 -1.75
N THR A 460 2.53 14.10 -1.72
CA THR A 460 1.83 14.48 -0.47
C THR A 460 1.02 13.34 0.12
N ASP A 461 0.51 12.41 -0.70
CA ASP A 461 -0.20 11.19 -0.27
C ASP A 461 0.75 10.03 0.11
N GLY A 462 2.07 10.29 0.16
CA GLY A 462 3.08 9.28 0.46
C GLY A 462 3.45 8.38 -0.72
N THR A 463 2.78 8.42 -1.87
CA THR A 463 3.16 7.62 -3.04
C THR A 463 4.51 8.05 -3.62
N ILE A 464 5.17 7.19 -4.40
CA ILE A 464 6.50 7.50 -4.95
C ILE A 464 6.43 8.43 -6.16
N ASN A 465 7.30 9.43 -6.17
CA ASN A 465 7.58 10.33 -7.29
C ASN A 465 9.08 10.60 -7.40
N THR A 466 9.73 9.99 -8.38
CA THR A 466 11.19 10.10 -8.57
C THR A 466 11.65 11.45 -9.14
N LYS A 467 10.71 12.39 -9.36
CA LYS A 467 10.95 13.67 -10.03
C LYS A 467 11.59 13.47 -11.42
N GLY A 468 11.18 12.41 -12.11
CA GLY A 468 11.64 12.05 -13.45
C GLY A 468 12.92 11.21 -13.51
N VAL A 469 13.56 10.92 -12.36
CA VAL A 469 14.73 10.04 -12.32
C VAL A 469 14.36 8.65 -12.80
N ALA A 470 15.10 8.15 -13.80
CA ALA A 470 14.88 6.87 -14.47
C ALA A 470 13.48 6.67 -15.08
N MET A 471 12.72 7.75 -15.27
CA MET A 471 11.41 7.73 -15.95
C MET A 471 11.58 8.09 -17.42
N ILE A 472 10.91 7.37 -18.32
CA ILE A 472 10.97 7.62 -19.75
C ILE A 472 10.42 9.02 -20.07
N SER A 473 11.19 9.78 -20.86
CA SER A 473 10.82 11.11 -21.34
C SER A 473 9.67 11.00 -22.34
N SER A 474 8.75 11.96 -22.31
CA SER A 474 7.68 12.10 -23.31
C SER A 474 8.21 12.31 -24.74
N SER A 475 9.45 12.76 -24.90
CA SER A 475 10.12 12.90 -26.20
C SER A 475 10.78 11.62 -26.69
N SER A 476 10.84 10.57 -25.88
CA SER A 476 11.47 9.30 -26.26
C SER A 476 10.56 8.49 -27.18
N ASN A 477 11.16 7.69 -28.06
CA ASN A 477 10.44 6.69 -28.86
C ASN A 477 9.76 5.60 -28.00
N TYR A 478 10.11 5.53 -26.71
CA TYR A 478 9.55 4.57 -25.77
C TYR A 478 8.41 5.12 -24.90
N ALA A 479 8.00 6.38 -25.14
CA ALA A 479 6.93 7.07 -24.40
C ALA A 479 5.52 6.49 -24.64
N THR A 480 5.34 5.73 -25.72
CA THR A 480 4.08 5.04 -26.08
C THR A 480 4.32 3.57 -26.41
N PHE A 481 5.36 2.97 -25.83
CA PHE A 481 5.83 1.62 -26.14
C PHE A 481 5.45 0.62 -25.04
N SER A 482 4.15 0.44 -24.83
CA SER A 482 3.63 -0.53 -23.87
C SER A 482 2.29 -1.08 -24.33
N THR A 483 1.89 -2.19 -23.72
CA THR A 483 0.60 -2.86 -23.99
C THR A 483 -0.63 -2.00 -23.71
N ASP A 484 -0.49 -0.99 -22.85
CA ASP A 484 -1.54 -0.04 -22.47
C ASP A 484 -1.43 1.33 -23.20
N GLY A 485 -0.50 1.46 -24.16
CA GLY A 485 -0.27 2.66 -24.95
C GLY A 485 0.54 3.78 -24.27
N GLY A 486 0.94 3.61 -23.01
CA GLY A 486 1.81 4.53 -22.27
C GLY A 486 3.31 4.28 -22.44
N ALA A 487 4.11 4.83 -21.53
CA ALA A 487 5.56 4.67 -21.55
C ALA A 487 5.98 3.27 -21.09
N ILE A 488 7.03 2.68 -21.69
CA ILE A 488 7.59 1.42 -21.17
C ILE A 488 8.22 1.63 -19.78
N GLY A 489 8.22 0.58 -18.96
CA GLY A 489 8.88 0.56 -17.66
C GLY A 489 8.04 1.13 -16.53
N ALA A 490 8.71 1.42 -15.42
CA ALA A 490 8.09 2.01 -14.23
C ALA A 490 7.66 3.46 -14.51
N ARG A 491 6.52 3.84 -13.92
CA ARG A 491 5.85 5.14 -14.05
C ARG A 491 5.56 5.71 -12.65
N LEU A 492 6.62 6.09 -11.95
CA LEU A 492 6.59 6.65 -10.58
C LEU A 492 6.68 8.18 -10.65
N SER A 493 5.54 8.85 -10.65
CA SER A 493 5.44 10.28 -10.98
C SER A 493 4.51 11.03 -10.02
N SER A 494 4.43 12.35 -10.15
CA SER A 494 3.48 13.18 -9.38
C SER A 494 2.02 12.85 -9.65
N ASN A 495 1.71 12.21 -10.79
CA ASN A 495 0.36 11.94 -11.25
C ASN A 495 0.07 10.44 -11.23
N ILE A 496 0.80 9.67 -10.42
CA ILE A 496 0.43 8.28 -10.19
C ILE A 496 -0.96 8.28 -9.52
N ALA A 497 -1.91 7.55 -10.11
CA ALA A 497 -3.21 7.40 -9.48
C ALA A 497 -3.03 6.65 -8.15
N SER A 498 -3.78 7.02 -7.13
CA SER A 498 -3.76 6.37 -5.83
C SER A 498 -5.13 5.85 -5.43
N THR A 499 -5.12 4.85 -4.56
CA THR A 499 -6.30 4.22 -3.97
C THR A 499 -6.19 4.37 -2.46
N GLU A 500 -7.27 4.77 -1.83
CA GLU A 500 -7.35 4.80 -0.37
C GLU A 500 -7.74 3.42 0.14
N LEU A 501 -7.01 2.93 1.14
CA LEU A 501 -7.32 1.72 1.90
C LEU A 501 -8.01 2.12 3.21
N THR A 502 -9.26 1.72 3.38
CA THR A 502 -10.02 2.05 4.59
C THR A 502 -9.60 1.17 5.75
N ILE A 503 -9.06 1.78 6.80
CA ILE A 503 -8.76 1.17 8.09
C ILE A 503 -9.87 1.55 9.07
N ASN A 504 -10.61 0.54 9.52
CA ASN A 504 -11.67 0.73 10.49
C ASN A 504 -11.06 0.95 11.88
N SER A 505 -11.18 2.17 12.41
CA SER A 505 -10.81 2.50 13.79
C SER A 505 -12.03 2.98 14.57
N SER A 506 -12.28 2.40 15.74
CA SER A 506 -13.37 2.83 16.63
C SER A 506 -12.85 3.92 17.56
N SER A 507 -12.82 5.16 17.08
CA SER A 507 -12.48 6.32 17.89
C SER A 507 -13.76 7.09 18.22
N SER A 508 -14.33 6.84 19.39
CA SER A 508 -15.34 7.70 20.02
C SER A 508 -14.63 8.81 20.78
N VAL A 509 -14.98 10.07 20.53
CA VAL A 509 -14.66 11.15 21.47
C VAL A 509 -15.87 11.31 22.39
N SER A 510 -15.67 11.07 23.68
CA SER A 510 -16.60 11.50 24.72
C SER A 510 -16.18 12.88 25.21
N ASP A 511 -17.10 13.83 25.19
CA ASP A 511 -16.88 15.19 25.68
C ASP A 511 -16.81 15.17 27.22
N ALA A 512 -15.60 15.15 27.76
CA ALA A 512 -15.35 15.35 29.19
C ALA A 512 -14.77 16.75 29.38
N SER A 513 -15.67 17.71 29.62
CA SER A 513 -15.31 19.07 30.03
C SER A 513 -14.69 19.05 31.44
N ASP A 514 -13.38 19.31 31.52
CA ASP A 514 -12.73 19.80 32.74
C ASP A 514 -12.66 21.33 32.64
N THR A 515 -13.45 22.01 33.46
CA THR A 515 -13.56 23.47 33.48
C THR A 515 -12.44 24.06 34.33
N ASP A 516 -11.52 24.80 33.70
CA ASP A 516 -10.81 25.90 34.37
C ASP A 516 -11.03 27.20 33.58
N THR A 517 -11.42 28.23 34.31
CA THR A 517 -11.96 29.50 33.83
C THR A 517 -10.85 30.52 33.61
N ASP A 518 -10.76 31.13 32.42
CA ASP A 518 -10.52 32.57 32.32
C ASP A 518 -11.01 33.16 30.97
N THR A 519 -11.59 34.35 31.07
CA THR A 519 -12.33 35.12 30.07
C THR A 519 -11.44 35.97 29.15
N ASP A 520 -11.68 36.01 27.83
CA ASP A 520 -12.02 37.24 27.07
C ASP A 520 -12.42 36.92 25.61
N ASN A 521 -13.09 37.87 24.97
CA ASN A 521 -14.22 37.72 24.04
C ASN A 521 -13.88 37.91 22.54
N SER A 522 -14.74 37.33 21.68
CA SER A 522 -14.93 37.50 20.22
C SER A 522 -13.86 36.89 19.29
N ASN A 523 -14.17 36.03 18.32
CA ASN A 523 -15.32 35.98 17.41
C ASN A 523 -15.43 34.54 16.81
N GLU A 524 -16.50 33.81 17.15
CA GLU A 524 -16.79 32.46 16.61
C GLU A 524 -17.53 32.55 15.27
N THR A 525 -17.05 31.80 14.28
CA THR A 525 -17.89 31.22 13.24
C THR A 525 -17.64 29.72 13.33
N THR A 526 -18.65 29.02 13.83
CA THR A 526 -18.69 27.59 14.13
C THR A 526 -18.82 26.79 12.84
N GLU A 527 -17.85 25.92 12.55
CA GLU A 527 -18.04 24.75 11.69
C GLU A 527 -18.02 23.50 12.58
N GLU A 528 -19.21 22.96 12.85
CA GLU A 528 -19.38 21.63 13.45
C GLU A 528 -19.09 20.56 12.40
N VAL A 529 -18.02 19.79 12.59
CA VAL A 529 -17.80 18.55 11.84
C VAL A 529 -18.47 17.42 12.61
N VAL A 530 -19.62 17.00 12.10
CA VAL A 530 -20.47 15.96 12.68
C VAL A 530 -20.02 14.56 12.23
N THR A 531 -19.49 13.77 13.15
CA THR A 531 -19.18 12.34 12.97
C THR A 531 -20.45 11.49 13.05
N GLY A 532 -20.71 10.65 12.03
CA GLY A 532 -21.82 9.67 12.03
C GLY A 532 -23.04 10.05 11.18
N SER A 533 -22.89 10.92 10.18
CA SER A 533 -24.00 11.35 9.33
C SER A 533 -24.33 10.32 8.23
N ASN A 534 -25.55 9.79 8.25
CA ASN A 534 -26.14 9.10 7.10
C ASN A 534 -26.69 10.15 6.15
N VAL A 535 -26.00 10.36 5.02
CA VAL A 535 -26.28 11.47 4.10
C VAL A 535 -26.85 10.96 2.77
N GLN A 536 -27.88 11.66 2.27
CA GLN A 536 -28.32 11.56 0.89
C GLN A 536 -28.15 12.91 0.18
N ASN A 537 -27.18 13.00 -0.73
CA ASN A 537 -27.05 14.08 -1.69
C ASN A 537 -27.65 13.65 -3.03
N PHE A 538 -28.81 14.21 -3.41
CA PHE A 538 -29.49 13.83 -4.65
C PHE A 538 -28.74 14.27 -5.93
N THR A 539 -27.77 15.19 -5.81
CA THR A 539 -26.92 15.64 -6.93
C THR A 539 -25.87 14.61 -7.31
N GLU A 540 -25.25 13.99 -6.32
CA GLU A 540 -24.17 13.03 -6.51
C GLU A 540 -24.71 11.60 -6.61
N SER A 541 -25.58 11.21 -5.67
CA SER A 541 -25.99 9.82 -5.49
C SER A 541 -27.34 9.50 -6.14
N GLY A 542 -28.08 10.51 -6.61
CA GLY A 542 -29.42 10.32 -7.17
C GLY A 542 -30.34 9.60 -6.17
N LEU A 543 -30.92 8.47 -6.57
CA LEU A 543 -31.76 7.64 -5.70
C LEU A 543 -31.00 6.48 -5.02
N ASN A 544 -29.70 6.32 -5.29
CA ASN A 544 -28.90 5.25 -4.70
C ASN A 544 -28.52 5.65 -3.27
N SER A 545 -28.78 4.74 -2.31
CA SER A 545 -28.50 4.92 -0.90
C SER A 545 -28.45 3.58 -0.19
N ASP A 546 -27.48 3.39 0.69
CA ASP A 546 -27.36 2.19 1.52
C ASP A 546 -28.13 2.31 2.85
N PHE A 547 -28.54 3.53 3.21
CA PHE A 547 -29.28 3.82 4.45
C PHE A 547 -30.76 4.16 4.19
N PHE A 548 -31.04 4.99 3.17
CA PHE A 548 -32.40 5.44 2.86
C PHE A 548 -33.03 4.55 1.78
N THR A 549 -34.21 4.00 2.04
CA THR A 549 -35.03 3.42 0.97
C THR A 549 -35.86 4.54 0.32
N ILE A 550 -35.53 4.91 -0.92
CA ILE A 550 -36.10 6.08 -1.61
C ILE A 550 -36.92 5.64 -2.83
N SER A 551 -38.15 6.14 -2.92
CA SER A 551 -39.00 6.02 -4.10
C SER A 551 -39.53 7.39 -4.51
N GLY A 552 -39.33 7.77 -5.79
CA GLY A 552 -39.79 9.04 -6.35
C GLY A 552 -39.07 9.40 -7.64
N ASN A 553 -39.25 10.65 -8.09
CA ASN A 553 -38.67 11.14 -9.34
C ASN A 553 -37.72 12.31 -9.08
N LEU A 554 -36.53 12.27 -9.67
CA LEU A 554 -35.56 13.36 -9.64
C LEU A 554 -35.89 14.45 -10.66
N ALA A 555 -35.42 15.67 -10.41
CA ALA A 555 -35.50 16.80 -11.32
C ALA A 555 -34.26 17.69 -11.20
N THR A 556 -33.68 18.08 -12.35
CA THR A 556 -32.52 18.98 -12.46
C THR A 556 -32.90 20.41 -12.83
N ASN A 557 -34.20 20.67 -13.07
CA ASN A 557 -34.72 21.98 -13.51
C ASN A 557 -35.42 22.75 -12.37
N LYS A 558 -35.05 22.48 -11.11
CA LYS A 558 -35.70 23.06 -9.92
C LYS A 558 -34.87 24.15 -9.23
N GLY A 559 -33.79 24.59 -9.87
CA GLY A 559 -32.84 25.56 -9.32
C GLY A 559 -31.69 24.87 -8.58
N THR A 560 -30.73 25.69 -8.15
CA THR A 560 -29.52 25.27 -7.42
C THR A 560 -29.61 25.74 -5.98
N VAL A 561 -29.18 24.90 -5.03
CA VAL A 561 -29.13 25.22 -3.60
C VAL A 561 -27.69 25.07 -3.11
N THR A 562 -27.22 26.02 -2.31
CA THR A 562 -25.92 25.92 -1.62
C THR A 562 -26.15 25.58 -0.16
N TYR A 563 -25.47 24.55 0.36
CA TYR A 563 -25.57 24.12 1.76
C TYR A 563 -24.25 23.47 2.19
N GLN A 564 -23.62 23.98 3.27
CA GLN A 564 -22.31 23.51 3.77
C GLN A 564 -21.27 23.32 2.66
N ASP A 565 -21.05 24.38 1.86
CA ASP A 565 -20.16 24.41 0.67
C ASP A 565 -20.52 23.48 -0.50
N LEU A 566 -21.58 22.67 -0.38
CA LEU A 566 -22.08 21.85 -1.47
C LEU A 566 -22.92 22.67 -2.44
N THR A 567 -22.76 22.43 -3.74
CA THR A 567 -23.62 22.98 -4.80
C THR A 567 -24.60 21.90 -5.28
N LEU A 568 -25.83 21.96 -4.79
CA LEU A 568 -26.86 20.96 -5.04
C LEU A 568 -27.72 21.35 -6.25
N THR A 569 -27.69 20.55 -7.30
CA THR A 569 -28.34 20.85 -8.61
C THR A 569 -29.44 19.87 -8.99
N THR A 570 -29.54 18.72 -8.31
CA THR A 570 -30.61 17.73 -8.52
C THR A 570 -31.45 17.59 -7.25
N ALA A 571 -32.77 17.56 -7.41
CA ALA A 571 -33.69 17.37 -6.29
C ALA A 571 -34.63 16.19 -6.51
N LEU A 572 -35.00 15.52 -5.42
CA LEU A 572 -36.15 14.64 -5.35
C LEU A 572 -37.45 15.46 -5.25
N LYS A 573 -38.39 15.22 -6.18
CA LYS A 573 -39.72 15.84 -6.10
C LYS A 573 -40.54 15.11 -5.03
N LEU A 574 -40.94 15.79 -3.96
CA LEU A 574 -41.89 15.25 -2.98
C LEU A 574 -43.33 15.36 -3.54
N GLU A 575 -43.71 14.36 -4.33
CA GLU A 575 -45.03 14.18 -4.95
C GLU A 575 -45.84 13.13 -4.16
N SER A 576 -47.13 12.94 -4.50
CA SER A 576 -48.01 12.07 -3.71
C SER A 576 -47.57 10.60 -3.68
N SER A 577 -46.75 10.17 -4.65
CA SER A 577 -46.16 8.82 -4.71
C SER A 577 -44.77 8.73 -4.11
N THR A 578 -44.19 9.84 -3.65
CA THR A 578 -42.81 9.87 -3.13
C THR A 578 -42.78 9.42 -1.67
N SER A 579 -41.87 8.50 -1.35
CA SER A 579 -41.64 8.01 0.01
C SER A 579 -40.16 7.75 0.26
N ILE A 580 -39.69 8.16 1.42
CA ILE A 580 -38.37 7.78 1.95
C ILE A 580 -38.60 7.06 3.28
N SER A 581 -37.89 5.96 3.52
CA SER A 581 -37.89 5.29 4.82
C SER A 581 -36.49 4.86 5.24
N PHE A 582 -36.22 4.92 6.54
CA PHE A 582 -34.93 4.54 7.15
C PHE A 582 -35.16 4.12 8.61
N THR A 583 -34.13 3.58 9.26
CA THR A 583 -34.20 3.17 10.68
C THR A 583 -33.03 3.76 11.45
N THR A 584 -33.30 4.42 12.57
CA THR A 584 -32.30 4.92 13.52
C THR A 584 -32.14 3.93 14.68
N SER A 585 -30.90 3.66 15.10
CA SER A 585 -30.59 2.78 16.24
C SER A 585 -30.40 3.54 17.55
N SER A 586 -30.24 4.87 17.47
CA SER A 586 -30.17 5.82 18.57
C SER A 586 -31.10 7.00 18.30
N VAL A 587 -31.25 7.90 19.27
CA VAL A 587 -31.85 9.21 19.02
C VAL A 587 -30.92 9.91 18.01
N SER A 588 -31.49 10.62 17.04
CA SER A 588 -30.73 11.20 15.92
C SER A 588 -31.30 12.55 15.50
N THR A 589 -30.48 13.47 15.03
CA THR A 589 -30.90 14.70 14.35
C THR A 589 -31.09 14.46 12.86
N LEU A 590 -32.30 14.71 12.36
CA LEU A 590 -32.64 14.73 10.94
C LEU A 590 -32.55 16.16 10.40
N THR A 591 -31.79 16.35 9.32
CA THR A 591 -31.79 17.58 8.53
C THR A 591 -32.30 17.33 7.12
N LEU A 592 -33.18 18.19 6.63
CA LEU A 592 -33.70 18.21 5.27
C LEU A 592 -33.49 19.56 4.62
N VAL A 593 -32.90 19.57 3.42
CA VAL A 593 -32.60 20.80 2.67
C VAL A 593 -33.41 20.87 1.39
N PHE A 594 -34.12 21.98 1.21
CA PHE A 594 -35.00 22.30 0.10
C PHE A 594 -34.51 23.58 -0.62
N ASN A 595 -35.29 24.06 -1.59
CA ASN A 595 -35.04 25.37 -2.20
C ASN A 595 -34.96 26.49 -1.13
N ALA A 596 -34.08 27.48 -1.33
CA ALA A 596 -34.03 28.71 -0.53
C ALA A 596 -35.42 29.38 -0.46
N ASP A 597 -35.75 30.00 0.68
CA ASP A 597 -37.04 30.61 0.98
C ASP A 597 -38.25 29.64 0.98
N CYS A 598 -38.03 28.32 0.95
CA CYS A 598 -39.14 27.37 1.07
C CYS A 598 -39.74 27.42 2.49
N ASN A 599 -40.96 27.96 2.59
CA ASN A 599 -41.74 28.07 3.82
C ASN A 599 -43.03 27.20 3.76
N LYS A 600 -42.89 25.98 3.26
CA LYS A 600 -43.97 25.00 3.06
C LYS A 600 -43.88 23.87 4.08
N ASN A 601 -44.63 22.78 3.91
CA ASN A 601 -44.63 21.67 4.84
C ASN A 601 -44.17 20.34 4.22
N VAL A 602 -43.60 19.47 5.05
CA VAL A 602 -43.26 18.06 4.79
C VAL A 602 -43.86 17.18 5.88
N LYS A 603 -44.07 15.88 5.63
CA LYS A 603 -44.47 14.93 6.67
C LYS A 603 -43.30 14.06 7.12
N ILE A 604 -43.09 13.99 8.42
CA ILE A 604 -42.19 13.04 9.09
C ILE A 604 -43.05 12.15 9.97
N ASP A 605 -43.00 10.83 9.74
CA ASP A 605 -43.84 9.85 10.43
C ASP A 605 -45.33 10.18 10.42
N GLY A 606 -45.80 10.71 9.28
CA GLY A 606 -47.18 11.15 9.07
C GLY A 606 -47.52 12.51 9.69
N THR A 607 -46.66 13.06 10.55
CA THR A 607 -46.83 14.37 11.20
C THR A 607 -46.39 15.49 10.26
N LYS A 608 -47.27 16.49 10.07
CA LYS A 608 -46.99 17.65 9.21
C LYS A 608 -46.11 18.66 9.95
N LEU A 609 -44.95 18.98 9.38
CA LEU A 609 -43.96 19.92 9.92
C LEU A 609 -43.68 21.05 8.91
N SER A 610 -43.45 22.25 9.42
CA SER A 610 -43.14 23.43 8.61
C SER A 610 -41.64 23.55 8.36
N ILE A 611 -41.26 23.71 7.10
CA ILE A 611 -39.91 24.02 6.64
C ILE A 611 -39.73 25.53 6.78
N ASN A 612 -38.61 25.96 7.36
CA ASN A 612 -38.30 27.39 7.53
C ASN A 612 -37.10 27.74 6.67
N ASN A 613 -37.29 28.67 5.73
CA ASN A 613 -36.25 29.14 4.82
C ASN A 613 -35.44 28.01 4.13
N GLY A 614 -36.14 26.95 3.70
CA GLY A 614 -35.49 25.87 2.97
C GLY A 614 -34.80 24.80 3.82
N VAL A 615 -34.75 24.92 5.15
CA VAL A 615 -34.18 23.88 6.02
C VAL A 615 -35.20 23.45 7.06
N LEU A 616 -35.26 22.14 7.32
CA LEU A 616 -35.95 21.57 8.47
C LEU A 616 -34.96 20.69 9.23
N GLU A 617 -34.82 20.94 10.53
CA GLU A 617 -34.01 20.15 11.44
C GLU A 617 -34.87 19.71 12.63
N MET A 618 -34.76 18.45 13.04
CA MET A 618 -35.48 17.92 14.19
C MET A 618 -34.81 16.68 14.77
N GLU A 619 -35.07 16.41 16.04
CA GLU A 619 -34.71 15.14 16.67
C GLU A 619 -35.69 14.01 16.28
N LEU A 620 -35.15 12.82 16.06
CA LEU A 620 -35.85 11.57 15.85
C LEU A 620 -35.58 10.63 17.02
N SER A 621 -36.62 9.97 17.50
CA SER A 621 -36.46 8.83 18.42
C SER A 621 -35.77 7.65 17.74
N THR A 622 -35.42 6.60 18.48
CA THR A 622 -34.96 5.36 17.86
C THR A 622 -36.11 4.67 17.11
N GLY A 623 -35.81 3.99 16.01
CA GLY A 623 -36.77 3.15 15.29
C GLY A 623 -36.94 3.52 13.83
N LYS A 624 -38.05 3.07 13.23
CA LYS A 624 -38.31 3.25 11.80
C LYS A 624 -38.98 4.59 11.54
N HIS A 625 -38.43 5.34 10.58
CA HIS A 625 -38.92 6.64 10.17
C HIS A 625 -39.31 6.70 8.70
N THR A 626 -40.19 7.65 8.38
CA THR A 626 -40.68 7.91 7.03
C THR A 626 -40.77 9.40 6.73
N ILE A 627 -40.39 9.78 5.51
CA ILE A 627 -40.56 11.14 4.98
C ILE A 627 -41.48 11.06 3.77
N SER A 628 -42.51 11.90 3.76
CA SER A 628 -43.50 11.94 2.68
C SER A 628 -44.06 13.35 2.47
N LYS A 629 -44.83 13.52 1.40
CA LYS A 629 -45.39 14.81 1.01
C LYS A 629 -46.43 15.33 2.01
N ALA A 630 -46.27 16.59 2.44
CA ALA A 630 -47.41 17.42 2.85
C ALA A 630 -47.79 18.38 1.73
N ASP A 631 -46.87 19.27 1.35
CA ASP A 631 -46.99 20.17 0.19
C ASP A 631 -46.01 19.76 -0.91
N ALA A 632 -46.24 20.21 -2.15
CA ALA A 632 -45.27 19.98 -3.23
C ALA A 632 -44.01 20.83 -3.02
N VAL A 633 -42.89 20.16 -2.75
CA VAL A 633 -41.55 20.71 -2.49
C VAL A 633 -40.47 19.85 -3.17
N ASN A 634 -39.26 20.39 -3.36
CA ASN A 634 -38.12 19.68 -3.93
C ASN A 634 -37.02 19.54 -2.87
N LEU A 635 -36.63 18.31 -2.56
CA LEU A 635 -35.66 17.96 -1.52
C LEU A 635 -34.31 17.67 -2.18
N TYR A 636 -33.26 18.36 -1.75
CA TYR A 636 -31.92 18.29 -2.33
C TYR A 636 -30.92 17.49 -1.47
N TYR A 637 -31.14 17.48 -0.17
CA TYR A 637 -30.23 16.84 0.78
C TYR A 637 -30.97 16.31 2.01
N ILE A 638 -30.51 15.17 2.52
CA ILE A 638 -30.95 14.57 3.79
C ILE A 638 -29.70 14.25 4.58
N SER A 639 -29.66 14.57 5.88
CA SER A 639 -28.72 13.95 6.81
C SER A 639 -29.45 13.43 8.04
N VAL A 640 -29.01 12.28 8.53
CA VAL A 640 -29.41 11.75 9.84
C VAL A 640 -28.14 11.52 10.64
N VAL A 641 -28.00 12.26 11.72
CA VAL A 641 -26.81 12.30 12.57
C VAL A 641 -27.21 11.74 13.93
N ASN A 642 -26.42 10.82 14.48
CA ASN A 642 -26.68 10.27 15.81
C ASN A 642 -26.11 11.15 16.93
#